data_AF-A0A9E5ILS4-F1
#
_entry.id   AF-A0A9E5ILS4-F1
#
_cell.length_a   1.000
_cell.length_b   1.000
_cell.length_c   1.000
_cell.angle_alpha   90.00
_cell.angle_beta   90.00
_cell.angle_gamma   90.00
#
_symmetry.space_group_name_H-M   'P 1'
#
loop_
_entity.id
_entity.type
_entity.pdbx_description
1 polymer ?
#
loop_
_entity_poly.entity_id
_entity_poly.type
_entity_poly.pdbx_seq_one_letter_code
_entity_poly.pdbx_strand_id
1 'polypeptide(L)' 'MFVGVPTFLHLVWVWIPAIATIALSFTYWNGVNLSDIKWAGLANYNTIFTASPQFYDALRNNFYWLIWF' A
#
# COMPACT_ATOMS: atom_id res chain seq x y z
N MET A 1 6.38 30.22 -11.76
CA MET A 1 4.97 29.86 -11.42
C MET A 1 4.50 28.58 -12.11
N PHE A 2 4.93 28.28 -13.35
CA PHE A 2 4.51 27.08 -14.12
C PHE A 2 4.75 25.72 -13.44
N VAL A 3 5.82 25.57 -12.66
CA VAL A 3 6.15 24.29 -11.98
C VAL A 3 5.49 24.19 -10.59
N GLY A 4 5.19 25.32 -9.93
CA GLY A 4 4.71 25.32 -8.54
C GLY A 4 3.33 24.68 -8.38
N VAL A 5 2.40 24.99 -9.29
CA VAL A 5 1.04 24.42 -9.24
C VAL A 5 1.05 22.90 -9.52
N PRO A 6 1.67 22.40 -10.60
CA PRO A 6 1.79 20.95 -10.82
C PRO A 6 2.48 20.22 -9.67
N THR A 7 3.57 20.77 -9.11
CA THR A 7 4.27 20.14 -7.98
C THR A 7 3.40 20.09 -6.73
N PHE A 8 2.68 21.16 -6.40
CA PHE A 8 1.77 21.17 -5.26
C PHE A 8 0.67 20.11 -5.40
N LEU A 9 0.01 20.06 -6.57
CA LEU A 9 -1.00 19.04 -6.86
C LEU A 9 -0.41 17.63 -6.76
N HIS A 10 0.80 17.42 -7.29
CA HIS A 10 1.47 16.12 -7.21
C HIS A 10 1.76 15.70 -5.76
N LEU A 11 2.23 16.62 -4.92
CA LEU A 11 2.45 16.33 -3.50
C LEU A 11 1.14 15.95 -2.79
N VAL A 12 0.09 16.72 -3.01
CA VAL A 12 -1.19 16.53 -2.30
C VAL A 12 -1.93 15.28 -2.78
N TRP A 13 -1.98 15.03 -4.09
CA TRP A 13 -2.77 13.91 -4.64
C TRP A 13 -1.99 12.61 -4.79
N VAL A 14 -0.66 12.64 -4.85
CA VAL A 14 0.15 11.43 -5.02
C VAL A 14 0.88 11.09 -3.73
N TRP A 15 1.66 12.02 -3.19
CA TRP A 15 2.55 11.72 -2.07
C TRP A 15 1.81 11.58 -0.74
N ILE A 16 0.82 12.42 -0.45
CA ILE A 16 0.04 12.29 0.79
C ILE A 16 -0.66 10.91 0.85
N PRO A 17 -1.42 10.48 -0.18
CA PRO A 17 -2.02 9.15 -0.16
C PRO A 17 -0.99 8.01 -0.12
N ALA A 18 0.13 8.13 -0.82
CA ALA A 18 1.18 7.11 -0.81
C ALA A 18 1.83 6.96 0.58
N ILE A 19 2.11 8.05 1.28
CA ILE A 19 2.64 8.00 2.64
C ILE A 19 1.57 7.47 3.60
N ALA A 20 0.31 7.86 3.42
CA ALA A 20 -0.79 7.34 4.21
C ALA A 20 -0.96 5.82 4.05
N THR A 21 -0.85 5.28 2.83
CA THR A 21 -0.95 3.83 2.60
C THR A 21 0.22 3.07 3.23
N ILE A 22 1.44 3.64 3.19
CA ILE A 22 2.59 3.10 3.90
C ILE A 22 2.35 3.13 5.42
N ALA A 23 1.83 4.22 5.99
CA ALA A 23 1.54 4.27 7.42
C ALA A 23 0.45 3.26 7.82
N LEU A 24 -0.61 3.15 7.02
CA LEU A 24 -1.72 2.24 7.24
C LEU A 24 -1.32 0.77 7.13
N SER A 25 -0.28 0.42 6.38
CA SER A 25 0.20 -0.97 6.29
C SER A 25 0.71 -1.52 7.64
N PHE A 26 1.08 -0.64 8.57
CA PHE A 26 1.45 -0.98 9.95
C PHE A 26 0.24 -0.99 10.91
N THR A 27 -0.97 -0.89 10.39
CA THR A 27 -2.21 -0.88 11.17
C THR A 27 -3.17 -2.00 10.74
N TYR A 28 -4.03 -2.43 11.65
CA TYR A 28 -5.22 -3.20 11.31
C TYR A 28 -6.32 -2.22 10.94
N TRP A 29 -6.73 -2.25 9.67
CA TRP A 29 -7.84 -1.46 9.17
C TRP A 29 -8.46 -2.12 7.94
N ASN A 30 -9.79 -2.15 7.87
CA ASN A 30 -10.53 -2.74 6.75
C ASN A 30 -10.99 -1.71 5.70
N GLY A 31 -10.62 -0.44 5.87
CA GLY A 31 -10.94 0.64 4.93
C GLY A 31 -12.32 1.27 5.10
N VAL A 32 -13.11 0.88 6.10
CA VAL A 32 -14.49 1.37 6.27
C VAL A 32 -14.57 2.51 7.27
N ASN A 33 -14.26 2.26 8.55
CA ASN A 33 -14.34 3.28 9.60
C ASN A 33 -12.95 3.69 10.07
N LEU A 34 -12.65 4.99 10.05
CA LEU A 34 -11.35 5.50 10.53
C LEU A 34 -11.11 5.25 12.03
N SER A 35 -12.18 5.11 12.82
CA SER A 35 -12.09 4.77 14.25
C SER A 35 -11.54 3.37 14.51
N ASP A 36 -11.57 2.49 13.52
CA ASP A 36 -11.18 1.09 13.68
C ASP A 36 -9.68 0.86 13.43
N ILE A 37 -8.94 1.91 13.06
CA ILE A 37 -7.49 1.86 12.86
C ILE A 37 -6.81 1.52 14.18
N LYS A 38 -6.13 0.37 14.21
CA LYS A 38 -5.35 -0.09 15.37
C LYS A 38 -3.91 -0.35 14.98
N TRP A 39 -2.95 0.09 15.79
CA TRP A 39 -1.53 -0.17 15.51
C TRP A 39 -1.24 -1.68 15.56
N ALA A 40 -0.64 -2.21 14.49
CA ALA A 40 -0.29 -3.62 14.31
C ALA A 40 1.23 -3.86 14.27
N GLY A 41 2.04 -2.78 14.14
CA GLY A 41 3.47 -2.89 13.93
C GLY A 41 3.79 -3.70 12.68
N LEU A 42 4.63 -4.74 12.82
CA LEU A 42 5.03 -5.60 11.70
C LEU A 42 4.15 -6.84 11.51
N ALA A 43 3.06 -6.98 12.26
CA ALA A 43 2.25 -8.19 12.23
C ALA A 43 1.68 -8.49 10.83
N ASN A 44 1.20 -7.49 10.11
CA ASN A 44 0.71 -7.64 8.73
C ASN A 44 1.79 -8.19 7.78
N TYR A 45 3.03 -7.71 7.93
CA TYR A 45 4.16 -8.18 7.13
C TYR A 45 4.53 -9.62 7.49
N ASN A 46 4.54 -9.98 8.78
CA ASN A 46 4.76 -11.37 9.15
C ASN A 46 3.69 -12.28 8.54
N THR A 47 2.41 -11.91 8.63
CA THR A 47 1.28 -12.68 8.08
C THR A 47 1.37 -12.83 6.56
N ILE A 48 1.72 -11.78 5.81
CA ILE A 48 1.78 -11.87 4.34
C ILE A 48 2.93 -12.76 3.86
N PHE A 49 4.06 -12.79 4.58
CA PHE A 49 5.22 -13.59 4.20
C PHE A 49 5.22 -15.02 4.79
N THR A 50 4.46 -15.30 5.85
CA THR A 50 4.51 -16.61 6.52
C THR A 50 3.19 -17.38 6.53
N ALA A 51 2.06 -16.69 6.50
CA ALA A 51 0.72 -17.29 6.69
C ALA A 51 -0.22 -17.07 5.50
N SER A 52 0.27 -16.45 4.41
CA SER A 52 -0.52 -16.09 3.23
C SER A 52 0.06 -16.74 1.96
N PRO A 53 -0.13 -18.06 1.75
CA PRO A 53 0.46 -18.75 0.60
C PRO A 53 0.03 -18.14 -0.75
N GLN A 54 -1.21 -17.66 -0.82
CA GLN A 54 -1.78 -16.96 -1.99
C GLN A 54 -0.99 -15.72 -2.43
N PHE A 55 -0.21 -15.11 -1.54
CA PHE A 55 0.63 -13.96 -1.86
C PHE A 55 1.72 -14.34 -2.88
N TYR A 56 2.37 -15.49 -2.68
CA TYR A 56 3.42 -15.97 -3.58
C TYR A 56 2.86 -16.42 -4.93
N ASP A 57 1.70 -17.06 -4.94
CA ASP A 57 1.00 -17.41 -6.18
C ASP A 57 0.65 -16.15 -6.99
N ALA A 58 0.13 -15.13 -6.32
CA ALA A 58 -0.17 -13.85 -6.95
C ALA A 58 1.09 -13.17 -7.49
N LEU A 59 2.20 -13.14 -6.73
CA LEU A 59 3.47 -12.58 -7.20
C LEU A 59 4.01 -13.31 -8.43
N ARG A 60 4.01 -14.65 -8.41
CA ARG A 60 4.46 -15.48 -9.54
C ARG A 60 3.61 -15.22 -10.79
N ASN A 61 2.29 -15.20 -10.63
CA ASN A 61 1.39 -14.93 -11.74
C ASN A 61 1.62 -13.53 -12.32
N ASN A 62 1.69 -12.49 -11.48
CA ASN A 62 1.99 -11.12 -11.93
C ASN A 62 3.34 -11.01 -12.64
N PHE A 63 4.35 -11.74 -12.19
CA PHE A 63 5.64 -11.80 -12.85
C PHE A 63 5.55 -12.42 -14.26
N TYR A 64 4.79 -13.50 -14.43
CA TYR A 64 4.53 -14.05 -15.76
C TYR A 64 3.80 -13.06 -16.65
N TRP A 65 2.79 -12.38 -16.13
CA TRP A 65 2.07 -11.33 -16.87
C TRP A 65 3.01 -10.21 -17.31
N LEU A 66 3.88 -9.72 -16.43
CA LEU A 66 4.82 -8.63 -16.72
C LEU A 66 5.85 -8.97 -17.80
N ILE A 67 6.25 -10.25 -17.92
CA ILE A 67 7.23 -10.68 -18.93
C ILE A 67 6.55 -10.99 -20.27
N TRP A 68 5.34 -11.51 -20.22
CA TRP A 68 4.61 -11.92 -21.41
C TRP A 68 3.94 -10.73 -22.13
N PHE A 69 3.45 -9.75 -21.37
CA PHE A 69 2.69 -8.59 -21.86
C PHE A 69 3.55 -7.32 -21.89
#